data_AF-A0A810MV99-F1
#
_entry.id   AF-A0A810MV99-F1
#
_cell.length_a   1.000
_cell.length_b   1.000
_cell.length_c   1.000
_cell.angle_alpha   90.00
_cell.angle_beta   90.00
_cell.angle_gamma   90.00
#
_symmetry.space_group_name_H-M   'P 1'
#
loop_
_entity.id
_entity.type
_entity.pdbx_description
1 polymer ?
#
loop_
_entity_poly.entity_id
_entity_poly.type
_entity_poly.pdbx_seq_one_letter_code
_entity_poly.pdbx_strand_id
1 'polypeptide(L)'
;MTDELERTATAYRAAVAEETEAKAALAAAKQRRDDARKKVEDTRGPLAAAIVKEARQGRKQADIARISGYNRENVRRICRAAGIEPTD
;
A
#
# COMPACT_ATOMS: atom_id res chain seq x y z
N MET A 1 42.49 -35.39 -2.17
CA MET A 1 41.07 -35.68 -1.83
C MET A 1 40.51 -34.66 -0.85
N THR A 2 41.29 -34.17 0.12
CA THR A 2 40.90 -33.12 1.08
C THR A 2 40.47 -31.81 0.38
N ASP A 3 41.18 -31.39 -0.68
CA ASP A 3 40.92 -30.14 -1.41
C ASP A 3 39.57 -30.08 -2.16
N GLU A 4 39.00 -31.22 -2.55
CA GLU A 4 37.67 -31.25 -3.18
C GLU A 4 36.56 -31.12 -2.14
N LEU A 5 36.73 -31.80 -0.99
CA LEU A 5 35.80 -31.71 0.12
C LEU A 5 35.78 -30.29 0.72
N GLU A 6 36.94 -29.65 0.87
CA GLU A 6 37.02 -28.28 1.38
C GLU A 6 36.38 -27.25 0.44
N ARG A 7 36.59 -27.40 -0.88
CA ARG A 7 35.96 -26.55 -1.89
C ARG A 7 34.45 -26.72 -1.90
N THR A 8 33.95 -27.94 -1.93
CA THR A 8 32.50 -28.22 -1.91
C THR A 8 31.85 -27.76 -0.61
N ALA A 9 32.48 -27.98 0.55
CA ALA A 9 31.99 -27.48 1.83
C ALA A 9 31.93 -25.94 1.88
N THR A 10 32.91 -25.27 1.28
CA THR A 10 32.94 -23.80 1.19
C THR A 10 31.83 -23.27 0.28
N ALA A 11 31.65 -23.89 -0.89
CA ALA A 11 30.57 -23.54 -1.82
C ALA A 11 29.19 -23.75 -1.19
N TYR A 12 29.00 -24.87 -0.46
CA TYR A 12 27.76 -25.13 0.27
C TYR A 12 27.47 -24.05 1.32
N ARG A 13 28.46 -23.69 2.14
CA ARG A 13 28.30 -22.63 3.15
C ARG A 13 27.96 -21.28 2.51
N ALA A 14 28.59 -20.94 1.39
CA ALA A 14 28.29 -19.72 0.65
C ALA A 14 26.84 -19.72 0.11
N ALA A 15 26.39 -20.84 -0.47
CA ALA A 15 25.03 -20.98 -0.97
C ALA A 15 23.98 -20.85 0.15
N VAL A 16 24.22 -21.47 1.32
CA VAL A 16 23.34 -21.35 2.50
C VAL A 16 23.30 -19.92 3.03
N ALA A 17 24.43 -19.21 3.02
CA ALA A 17 24.48 -17.81 3.42
C ALA A 17 23.64 -16.93 2.48
N GLU A 18 23.80 -17.11 1.16
CA GLU A 18 23.01 -16.40 0.15
C GLU A 18 21.51 -16.68 0.29
N GLU A 19 21.11 -17.94 0.48
CA GLU A 19 19.71 -18.31 0.70
C GLU A 19 19.14 -17.64 1.98
N THR A 20 19.93 -17.58 3.04
CA THR A 20 19.54 -16.96 4.32
C THR A 20 19.34 -15.46 4.15
N GLU A 21 20.24 -14.77 3.46
CA GLU A 21 20.14 -13.35 3.15
C GLU A 21 18.91 -13.05 2.28
N ALA A 22 18.67 -13.85 1.25
CA ALA A 22 17.49 -13.72 0.39
C ALA A 22 16.18 -13.88 1.18
N LYS A 23 16.11 -14.85 2.10
CA LYS A 23 14.96 -15.03 2.99
C LYS A 23 14.76 -13.83 3.92
N ALA A 24 15.83 -13.29 4.48
CA ALA A 24 15.76 -12.11 5.33
C ALA A 24 15.26 -10.87 4.55
N ALA A 25 15.75 -10.66 3.34
CA ALA A 25 15.29 -9.57 2.46
C ALA A 25 13.81 -9.70 2.11
N LEU A 26 13.34 -10.93 1.81
CA LEU A 26 11.93 -11.20 1.53
C LEU A 26 11.05 -10.94 2.77
N ALA A 27 11.48 -11.33 3.96
CA ALA A 27 10.76 -11.06 5.20
C ALA A 27 10.61 -9.55 5.44
N ALA A 28 11.69 -8.77 5.26
CA ALA A 28 11.65 -7.33 5.38
C ALA A 28 10.71 -6.68 4.33
N ALA A 29 10.71 -7.17 3.09
CA ALA A 29 9.82 -6.68 2.04
C ALA A 29 8.34 -6.95 2.37
N LYS A 30 8.03 -8.15 2.90
CA LYS A 30 6.68 -8.49 3.38
C LYS A 30 6.21 -7.55 4.49
N GLN A 31 7.07 -7.28 5.47
CA GLN A 31 6.75 -6.36 6.57
C GLN A 31 6.44 -4.95 6.04
N ARG A 32 7.29 -4.39 5.17
CA ARG A 32 7.06 -3.06 4.58
C ARG A 32 5.75 -2.99 3.80
N ARG A 33 5.42 -4.05 3.05
CA ARG A 33 4.15 -4.14 2.32
C ARG A 33 2.97 -4.14 3.28
N ASP A 34 3.04 -4.89 4.36
CA ASP A 34 1.97 -4.98 5.35
C ASP A 34 1.79 -3.66 6.12
N ASP A 35 2.89 -2.98 6.45
CA ASP A 35 2.86 -1.63 7.03
C ASP A 35 2.23 -0.61 6.07
N ALA A 36 2.59 -0.67 4.78
CA ALA A 36 2.01 0.20 3.76
C ALA A 36 0.50 -0.07 3.59
N ARG A 37 0.09 -1.34 3.59
CA ARG A 37 -1.34 -1.72 3.55
C ARG A 37 -2.08 -1.13 4.75
N LYS A 38 -1.54 -1.28 5.96
CA LYS A 38 -2.13 -0.73 7.18
C LYS A 38 -2.27 0.79 7.10
N LYS A 39 -1.24 1.51 6.66
CA LYS A 39 -1.32 2.98 6.47
C LYS A 39 -2.42 3.38 5.48
N VAL A 40 -2.62 2.63 4.40
CA VAL A 40 -3.71 2.86 3.46
C VAL A 40 -5.07 2.64 4.13
N GLU A 41 -5.22 1.56 4.91
CA GLU A 41 -6.46 1.29 5.65
C GLU A 41 -6.77 2.38 6.68
N ASP A 42 -5.76 2.79 7.47
CA ASP A 42 -5.87 3.82 8.49
C ASP A 42 -6.27 5.20 7.91
N THR A 43 -5.84 5.51 6.67
CA THR A 43 -6.09 6.80 6.02
C THR A 43 -7.37 6.85 5.19
N ARG A 44 -7.94 5.70 4.80
CA ARG A 44 -9.18 5.63 3.99
C ARG A 44 -10.38 6.29 4.68
N GLY A 45 -10.58 6.04 5.96
CA GLY A 45 -11.67 6.63 6.75
C GLY A 45 -11.56 8.16 6.83
N PRO A 46 -10.43 8.71 7.33
CA PRO A 46 -10.18 10.15 7.36
C PRO A 46 -10.33 10.83 5.99
N LEU A 47 -9.84 10.20 4.91
CA LEU A 47 -9.98 10.73 3.56
C LEU A 47 -11.46 10.79 3.13
N ALA A 48 -12.23 9.74 3.37
CA ALA A 48 -13.66 9.73 3.08
C ALA A 48 -14.42 10.82 3.86
N ALA A 49 -14.08 11.02 5.13
CA ALA A 49 -14.65 12.11 5.94
C ALA A 49 -14.30 13.50 5.39
N ALA A 50 -13.06 13.71 4.92
CA ALA A 50 -12.64 14.95 4.29
C ALA A 50 -13.38 15.21 2.96
N ILE A 51 -13.56 14.16 2.13
CA ILE A 51 -14.37 14.23 0.91
C ILE A 51 -15.79 14.69 1.21
N VAL A 52 -16.45 14.08 2.20
CA VAL A 52 -17.81 14.43 2.61
C VAL A 52 -17.88 15.88 3.11
N LYS A 53 -16.88 16.32 3.90
CA LYS A 53 -16.80 17.68 4.41
C LYS A 53 -16.73 18.71 3.28
N GLU A 54 -15.83 18.54 2.32
CA GLU A 54 -15.68 19.46 1.18
C GLU A 54 -16.95 19.49 0.31
N ALA A 55 -17.58 18.34 0.10
CA ALA A 55 -18.83 18.27 -0.65
C ALA A 55 -19.98 19.03 0.06
N ARG A 56 -20.09 18.92 1.40
CA ARG A 56 -21.06 19.70 2.19
C ARG A 56 -20.80 21.20 2.15
N GLN A 57 -19.56 21.60 1.95
CA GLN A 57 -19.17 23.01 1.78
C GLN A 57 -19.44 23.53 0.35
N GLY A 58 -20.00 22.71 -0.53
CA GLY A 58 -20.37 23.10 -1.89
C GLY A 58 -19.25 22.94 -2.92
N ARG A 59 -18.12 22.31 -2.57
CA ARG A 59 -17.09 22.00 -3.57
C ARG A 59 -17.61 20.94 -4.54
N LYS A 60 -17.44 21.17 -5.86
CA LYS A 60 -17.85 20.21 -6.89
C LYS A 60 -17.11 18.88 -6.73
N GLN A 61 -17.84 17.77 -6.87
CA GLN A 61 -17.27 16.43 -6.74
C GLN A 61 -16.13 16.16 -7.76
N ALA A 62 -16.19 16.78 -8.93
CA ALA A 62 -15.13 16.71 -9.94
C ALA A 62 -13.80 17.31 -9.43
N ASP A 63 -13.86 18.42 -8.68
CA ASP A 63 -12.69 19.06 -8.09
C ASP A 63 -12.16 18.27 -6.90
N ILE A 64 -13.06 17.69 -6.09
CA ILE A 64 -12.69 16.79 -4.98
C ILE A 64 -11.95 15.56 -5.51
N ALA A 65 -12.40 14.96 -6.60
CA ALA A 65 -11.72 13.83 -7.24
C ALA A 65 -10.29 14.19 -7.67
N ARG A 66 -10.11 15.39 -8.24
CA ARG A 66 -8.78 15.88 -8.66
C ARG A 66 -7.80 16.01 -7.49
N ILE A 67 -8.27 16.43 -6.32
CA ILE A 67 -7.41 16.72 -5.15
C ILE A 67 -7.19 15.47 -4.28
N SER A 68 -8.23 14.64 -4.11
CA SER A 68 -8.19 13.46 -3.23
C SER A 68 -7.42 12.27 -3.81
N GLY A 69 -7.12 12.29 -5.10
CA GLY A 69 -6.53 11.14 -5.82
C GLY A 69 -7.53 10.00 -6.08
N TYR A 70 -8.79 10.14 -5.66
CA TYR A 70 -9.86 9.22 -6.02
C TYR A 70 -10.44 9.58 -7.38
N ASN A 71 -10.85 8.56 -8.14
CA ASN A 71 -11.65 8.80 -9.33
C ASN A 71 -13.02 9.39 -8.96
N ARG A 72 -13.69 10.00 -9.94
CA ARG A 72 -14.99 10.66 -9.73
C ARG A 72 -16.06 9.72 -9.20
N GLU A 73 -16.04 8.45 -9.59
CA GLU A 73 -17.03 7.46 -9.15
C GLU A 73 -16.86 7.10 -7.67
N ASN A 74 -15.64 6.95 -7.19
CA ASN A 74 -15.36 6.74 -5.77
C ASN A 74 -15.83 7.92 -4.93
N VAL A 75 -15.58 9.15 -5.39
CA VAL A 75 -16.09 10.37 -4.73
C VAL A 75 -17.62 10.38 -4.71
N ARG A 76 -18.28 10.12 -5.86
CA ARG A 76 -19.75 10.02 -5.94
C ARG A 76 -20.31 9.01 -4.96
N ARG A 77 -19.75 7.81 -4.91
CA ARG A 77 -20.18 6.74 -4.00
C ARG A 77 -20.05 7.15 -2.54
N ILE A 78 -18.94 7.77 -2.15
CA ILE A 78 -18.71 8.28 -0.79
C ILE A 78 -19.72 9.38 -0.44
N CYS A 79 -19.91 10.35 -1.33
CA CYS A 79 -20.88 11.44 -1.16
C CYS A 79 -22.31 10.91 -1.04
N ARG A 80 -22.72 9.98 -1.91
CA ARG A 80 -24.06 9.37 -1.89
C ARG A 80 -24.30 8.57 -0.59
N ALA A 81 -23.31 7.82 -0.13
CA ALA A 81 -23.39 7.11 1.16
C ALA A 81 -23.56 8.07 2.36
N ALA A 82 -23.15 9.33 2.21
CA ALA A 82 -23.33 10.39 3.19
C ALA A 82 -24.56 11.29 2.92
N GLY A 83 -25.42 10.91 1.96
CA GLY A 83 -26.65 11.63 1.61
C GLY A 83 -26.45 12.89 0.75
N ILE A 84 -25.31 13.01 0.06
CA ILE A 84 -24.99 14.15 -0.80
C ILE A 84 -25.21 13.76 -2.26
N GLU A 85 -26.22 14.35 -2.89
CA GLU A 85 -26.49 14.19 -4.31
C GLU A 85 -25.51 15.04 -5.16
N PRO A 86 -25.18 14.60 -6.38
CA PRO A 86 -24.42 15.42 -7.32
C PRO A 86 -25.24 16.66 -7.69
N THR A 87 -24.66 17.85 -7.49
CA THR A 87 -25.08 19.05 -8.19
C THR A 87 -24.43 19.04 -9.57
N ASP A 88 -25.25 19.04 -10.62
CA ASP A 88 -24.82 19.18 -12.02
C ASP A 88 -24.04 20.49 -12.24
#